data_AF-A0A528A2D9-F1
#
_entry.id   AF-A0A528A2D9-F1
#
_cell.length_a   1.000
_cell.length_b   1.000
_cell.length_c   1.000
_cell.angle_alpha   90.00
_cell.angle_beta   90.00
_cell.angle_gamma   90.00
#
_symmetry.space_group_name_H-M   'P 1'
#
loop_
_entity.id
_entity.type
_entity.pdbx_description
1 polymer ?
#
loop_
_entity_poly.entity_id
_entity_poly.type
_entity_poly.pdbx_seq_one_letter_code
_entity_poly.pdbx_strand_id
1 'polypeptide(L)' 'FWAIYFRTPGGVLFEVATNEPGFDRDEDAAHLGEALKLPSQHQHLRPYLEQHLQKLED' A
#
# COMPACT_ATOMS: atom_id res chain seq x y z
N PHE A 1 -7.31 4.53 2.01
CA PHE A 1 -7.81 4.70 3.39
C PHE A 1 -6.91 5.66 4.16
N TRP A 2 -7.39 6.17 5.29
CA TRP A 2 -6.59 6.83 6.33
C TRP A 2 -6.60 5.94 7.57
N ALA A 3 -5.48 5.82 8.29
CA ALA A 3 -5.36 4.91 9.42
C ALA A 3 -4.76 5.58 10.66
N ILE A 4 -5.27 5.19 11.83
CA ILE A 4 -4.63 5.42 13.12
C ILE A 4 -4.34 4.09 13.80
N TYR A 5 -3.29 4.06 14.63
CA TYR A 5 -2.81 2.86 15.30
C TYR A 5 -2.71 3.11 16.80
N PHE A 6 -3.14 2.15 17.60
CA PHE A 6 -2.99 2.19 19.05
C PHE A 6 -2.87 0.77 19.62
N ARG A 7 -2.25 0.65 20.80
CA ARG A 7 -2.15 -0.63 21.51
C ARG A 7 -3.22 -0.71 22.60
N THR A 8 -3.87 -1.85 22.70
CA THR A 8 -4.77 -2.16 23.82
C THR A 8 -3.95 -2.42 25.10
N PRO A 9 -4.58 -2.45 26.29
CA PRO A 9 -3.87 -2.78 27.53
C PRO A 9 -3.13 -4.13 27.51
N GLY A 10 -3.62 -5.10 26.74
CA GLY A 10 -2.93 -6.39 26.53
C GLY A 10 -1.77 -6.34 25.53
N GLY A 11 -1.44 -5.16 24.99
CA GLY A 11 -0.34 -4.94 24.06
C GLY A 11 -0.67 -5.18 22.58
N VAL A 12 -1.88 -5.68 22.27
CA VAL A 12 -2.32 -5.95 20.89
C VAL A 12 -2.41 -4.63 20.11
N LEU A 13 -1.77 -4.57 18.95
CA LEU A 13 -1.84 -3.43 18.05
C LEU A 13 -3.14 -3.48 17.27
N PHE A 14 -3.96 -2.45 17.41
CA PHE A 14 -5.18 -2.23 16.64
C PHE A 14 -4.98 -1.11 15.63
N GLU A 15 -5.66 -1.25 14.50
CA GLU A 15 -5.78 -0.25 13.46
C GLU A 15 -7.25 0.13 13.30
N VAL A 16 -7.53 1.43 13.12
CA VAL A 16 -8.83 1.92 12.65
C VAL A 16 -8.58 2.66 11.36
N ALA A 17 -9.23 2.21 10.28
CA ALA A 17 -9.05 2.72 8.93
C ALA A 17 -10.37 3.17 8.30
N THR A 18 -10.34 4.22 7.47
CA THR A 18 -11.49 4.68 6.69
C THR A 18 -11.76 3.78 5.49
N ASN A 19 -13.03 3.55 5.13
CA ASN A 19 -13.40 2.74 3.96
C ASN A 19 -12.92 3.39 2.65
N GLU A 20 -13.29 4.64 2.42
CA GLU A 20 -12.86 5.40 1.25
C GLU A 20 -11.48 6.04 1.48
N PRO A 21 -10.70 6.34 0.42
CA PRO A 21 -11.04 6.32 -1.02
C PRO A 21 -10.89 4.97 -1.78
N GLY A 22 -10.64 3.83 -1.11
CA GLY A 22 -10.49 2.55 -1.82
C GLY A 22 -9.17 2.38 -2.59
N PHE A 23 -9.07 1.31 -3.39
CA PHE A 23 -7.88 0.91 -4.14
C PHE A 23 -7.87 1.42 -5.59
N ASP A 24 -9.04 1.68 -6.16
CA ASP A 24 -9.24 2.23 -7.51
C ASP A 24 -8.95 3.74 -7.61
N ARG A 25 -8.44 4.34 -6.52
CA ARG A 25 -8.09 5.75 -6.48
C ARG A 25 -7.02 6.14 -7.52
N ASP A 26 -6.06 5.26 -7.77
CA ASP A 26 -4.91 5.49 -8.66
C ASP A 26 -4.68 4.37 -9.69
N GLU A 27 -5.67 3.50 -9.84
CA GLU A 27 -5.70 2.37 -10.76
C GLU A 27 -7.11 2.18 -11.29
N ASP A 28 -7.23 1.76 -12.55
CA ASP A 28 -8.51 1.28 -13.08
C ASP A 28 -8.87 -0.04 -12.39
N ALA A 29 -10.14 -0.18 -12.01
CA ALA A 29 -10.63 -1.36 -11.28
C ALA A 29 -10.35 -2.69 -12.03
N ALA A 30 -10.32 -2.67 -13.37
CA ALA A 30 -10.05 -3.86 -14.19
C ALA A 30 -8.58 -4.31 -14.15
N HIS A 31 -7.66 -3.46 -13.70
CA HIS A 31 -6.21 -3.68 -13.72
C HIS A 31 -5.56 -3.55 -12.32
N LEU A 32 -6.34 -3.70 -11.25
CA LEU A 32 -5.85 -3.57 -9.88
C LEU A 32 -4.74 -4.58 -9.57
N GLY A 33 -3.62 -4.10 -9.02
CA GLY A 33 -2.53 -4.95 -8.55
C GLY A 33 -1.61 -5.49 -9.65
N GLU A 34 -1.84 -5.14 -10.92
CA GLU A 34 -0.97 -5.55 -12.03
C GLU A 34 0.34 -4.75 -12.08
N ALA A 35 0.38 -3.57 -11.45
CA ALA A 35 1.52 -2.67 -11.47
C ALA A 35 2.06 -2.37 -10.05
N LEU A 36 3.38 -2.24 -9.92
CA LEU A 36 4.01 -1.71 -8.72
C LEU A 36 3.69 -0.21 -8.59
N LYS A 37 2.72 0.13 -7.72
CA LYS A 37 2.37 1.50 -7.37
C LYS A 37 3.22 2.03 -6.23
N LEU A 38 3.67 3.28 -6.37
CA LEU A 38 4.47 3.97 -5.36
C LEU A 38 3.78 5.29 -4.98
N PRO A 39 3.75 5.64 -3.69
CA PRO A 39 3.24 6.93 -3.27
C PRO A 39 4.13 8.06 -3.84
N SER A 40 3.54 9.22 -4.12
CA SER A 40 4.20 10.31 -4.87
C SER A 40 5.57 10.70 -4.31
N GLN A 41 5.70 10.77 -2.98
CA GLN A 41 6.96 11.09 -2.31
C GLN A 41 8.10 10.10 -2.57
N HIS A 42 7.78 8.87 -2.99
CA HIS A 42 8.76 7.80 -3.23
C HIS A 42 8.85 7.37 -4.69
N GLN A 43 8.19 8.06 -5.63
CA GLN A 43 8.26 7.70 -7.05
C GLN A 43 9.69 7.70 -7.60
N HIS A 44 10.55 8.58 -7.08
CA HIS A 44 11.97 8.67 -7.45
C HIS A 44 12.76 7.38 -7.14
N LEU A 45 12.26 6.52 -6.24
CA LEU A 45 12.91 5.26 -5.88
C LEU A 45 12.58 4.11 -6.84
N ARG A 46 11.69 4.31 -7.83
CA ARG A 46 11.26 3.24 -8.75
C ARG A 46 12.42 2.45 -9.36
N PRO A 47 13.44 3.06 -9.99
CA PRO A 47 14.51 2.28 -10.62
C PRO A 47 15.30 1.44 -9.63
N TYR A 48 15.44 1.92 -8.39
CA TYR A 48 16.08 1.18 -7.31
C TYR A 48 15.20 0.01 -6.87
N LEU A 49 13.93 0.24 -6.57
CA LEU A 49 13.01 -0.78 -6.07
C LEU A 49 12.78 -1.91 -7.08
N GLU A 50 12.62 -1.58 -8.36
CA GLU A 50 12.40 -2.59 -9.42
C GLU A 50 13.60 -3.54 -9.60
N GLN A 51 14.80 -3.13 -9.18
CA GLN A 51 16.00 -3.99 -9.21
C GLN A 51 16.18 -4.83 -7.94
N HIS A 52 15.64 -4.38 -6.80
CA HIS A 52 15.93 -4.95 -5.49
C HIS A 52 14.77 -5.76 -4.90
N LEU A 53 13.53 -5.51 -5.35
CA LEU A 53 12.38 -6.30 -4.94
C LEU A 53 12.40 -7.67 -5.63
N GLN A 54 12.18 -8.72 -4.84
CA GLN A 54 11.97 -10.06 -5.38
C GLN A 54 10.70 -10.07 -6.22
N LYS A 55 10.79 -10.60 -7.44
CA LYS A 55 9.62 -10.81 -8.29
C LYS A 55 8.73 -11.87 -7.66
N LEU A 56 7.42 -11.64 -7.70
CA LEU A 56 6.45 -12.66 -7.36
C LEU A 56 6.39 -13.65 -8.53
N GLU A 57 6.41 -14.94 -8.19
CA GLU A 57 6.10 -16.01 -9.13
C GLU A 57 4.57 -16.15 -9.22
N ASP A 58 4.09 -16.66 -10.36
CA ASP A 58 2.68 -16.98 -10.55
C ASP A 58 2.24 -18.20 -9.74
#